data_AF-A0A377UST3-F1
#
_entry.id   AF-A0A377UST3-F1
#
_cell.length_a   1.000
_cell.length_b   1.000
_cell.length_c   1.000
_cell.angle_alpha   90.00
_cell.angle_beta   90.00
_cell.angle_gamma   90.00
#
_symmetry.space_group_name_H-M   'P 1'
#
loop_
_entity.id
_entity.type
_entity.pdbx_description
1 polymer ?
#
loop_
_entity_poly.entity_id
_entity_poly.type
_entity_poly.pdbx_seq_one_letter_code
_entity_poly.pdbx_strand_id
1 'polypeptide(L)' 'MIRLDDDYQYALVSGPNRDYLWILSRTPTIPAAVKQDYLNTARELGFDVDRLVWIRQTPR' A
#
# COMPACT_ATOMS: atom_id res chain seq x y z
N MET A 1 10.50 4.95 -1.08
CA MET A 1 9.11 5.28 -1.44
C MET A 1 8.88 4.79 -2.85
N ILE A 2 7.89 3.95 -3.08
CA ILE A 2 7.60 3.37 -4.40
C ILE A 2 6.57 4.23 -5.15
N ARG A 3 5.53 4.70 -4.46
CA ARG A 3 4.46 5.50 -5.07
C ARG A 3 3.87 6.45 -4.04
N LEU A 4 3.47 7.62 -4.50
CA LEU A 4 2.79 8.64 -3.72
C LEU A 4 1.74 9.27 -4.64
N ASP A 5 0.52 9.38 -4.14
CA ASP A 5 -0.55 10.09 -4.86
C ASP A 5 -0.34 11.62 -4.81
N ASP A 6 -0.87 12.35 -5.79
CA ASP A 6 -0.64 13.79 -5.96
C ASP A 6 -1.06 14.61 -4.72
N ASP A 7 -2.11 14.16 -4.03
CA ASP A 7 -2.61 14.78 -2.81
C ASP A 7 -1.95 14.26 -1.52
N TYR A 8 -0.88 13.47 -1.63
CA TYR A 8 -0.16 12.83 -0.52
C TYR A 8 -1.11 12.02 0.40
N GLN A 9 -2.21 11.49 -0.14
CA GLN A 9 -3.22 10.76 0.63
C GLN A 9 -2.81 9.32 0.89
N TYR A 10 -2.13 8.70 -0.07
CA TYR A 10 -1.73 7.30 -0.04
C TYR A 10 -0.28 7.15 -0.46
N ALA A 11 0.44 6.24 0.19
CA ALA A 11 1.82 5.94 -0.15
C ALA A 11 2.08 4.43 -0.14
N LEU A 12 2.86 3.97 -1.12
CA LEU A 12 3.41 2.61 -1.16
C LEU A 12 4.89 2.68 -0.78
N VAL A 13 5.26 2.00 0.31
CA VAL A 13 6.60 2.05 0.90
C VAL A 13 7.19 0.65 0.96
N SER A 14 8.40 0.47 0.43
CA SER A 14 9.18 -0.75 0.64
C SER A 14 10.34 -0.53 1.60
N GLY A 15 10.72 -1.59 2.30
CA GLY A 15 11.95 -1.63 3.07
C GLY A 15 13.21 -1.82 2.20
N PRO A 16 14.36 -2.16 2.81
CA PRO A 16 15.64 -2.31 2.11
C PRO A 16 15.69 -3.53 1.17
N ASN A 17 14.72 -4.44 1.28
CA ASN A 17 14.55 -5.61 0.43
C ASN A 17 13.07 -5.81 0.08
N ARG A 18 12.75 -6.87 -0.68
CA ARG A 18 11.37 -7.19 -1.11
C ARG A 18 10.51 -7.87 -0.04
N ASP A 19 11.02 -8.06 1.17
CA ASP A 19 10.28 -8.72 2.25
C ASP A 19 9.38 -7.75 3.04
N TYR A 20 9.55 -6.45 2.81
CA TYR A 20 8.88 -5.40 3.56
C TYR A 20 8.14 -4.46 2.61
N LEU A 21 6.81 -4.42 2.75
CA LEU A 21 5.92 -3.56 1.98
C LEU A 21 4.79 -3.03 2.87
N TRP A 22 4.52 -1.73 2.79
CA TRP A 22 3.43 -1.06 3.50
C TRP A 22 2.64 -0.14 2.58
N ILE A 23 1.32 -0.13 2.79
CA ILE A 23 0.42 0.89 2.23
C ILE A 23 0.05 1.83 3.39
N LEU A 24 0.42 3.09 3.27
CA LEU A 24 0.11 4.13 4.24
C LEU A 24 -1.03 4.99 3.70
N SER A 25 -1.93 5.42 4.58
CA SER A 25 -3.10 6.23 4.25
C SER A 25 -3.33 7.27 5.34
N ARG A 26 -3.72 8.49 4.96
CA ARG A 26 -4.15 9.53 5.92
C ARG A 26 -5.51 9.23 6.53
N THR A 27 -6.33 8.44 5.85
CA THR A 27 -7.63 7.96 6.32
C THR A 27 -7.55 6.50 6.80
N PRO A 28 -8.41 6.09 7.76
CA PRO A 28 -8.47 4.71 8.27
C PRO A 28 -8.73 3.66 7.19
N THR A 29 -9.40 4.05 6.10
CA THR A 29 -9.69 3.16 4.97
C THR A 29 -9.22 3.81 3.67
N ILE A 30 -8.92 2.98 2.68
CA ILE A 30 -8.58 3.41 1.32
C ILE A 30 -9.66 2.90 0.35
N PRO A 31 -9.94 3.64 -0.74
CA PRO A 31 -10.82 3.15 -1.79
C PRO A 31 -10.29 1.85 -2.41
N ALA A 32 -11.21 0.95 -2.79
CA ALA A 32 -10.84 -0.35 -3.37
C ALA A 32 -10.03 -0.22 -4.67
N ALA A 33 -10.30 0.80 -5.48
CA ALA A 33 -9.56 1.08 -6.71
C ALA A 33 -8.08 1.42 -6.43
N VAL A 34 -7.82 2.30 -5.45
CA VAL A 34 -6.46 2.67 -5.02
C VAL A 34 -5.72 1.45 -4.47
N LYS A 35 -6.40 0.65 -3.64
CA LYS A 35 -5.87 -0.60 -3.12
C LYS A 35 -5.41 -1.52 -4.26
N GLN A 36 -6.27 -1.74 -5.25
CA GLN A 36 -5.97 -2.65 -6.36
C GLN A 36 -4.81 -2.13 -7.22
N ASP A 37 -4.78 -0.83 -7.52
CA ASP A 37 -3.69 -0.21 -8.29
C ASP A 37 -2.33 -0.41 -7.59
N TYR A 38 -2.28 -0.20 -6.27
CA TYR A 38 -1.04 -0.32 -5.50
C TYR A 38 -0.58 -1.78 -5.39
N LEU A 39 -1.52 -2.73 -5.27
CA LEU A 39 -1.21 -4.15 -5.30
C LEU A 39 -0.68 -4.59 -6.67
N ASN A 40 -1.23 -4.06 -7.75
CA ASN A 40 -0.74 -4.35 -9.10
C ASN A 40 0.69 -3.81 -9.28
N THR A 41 0.95 -2.56 -8.90
CA THR A 41 2.32 -1.99 -8.92
C THR A 41 3.29 -2.84 -8.09
N ALA A 42 2.90 -3.25 -6.89
CA ALA A 42 3.75 -4.08 -6.04
C ALA A 42 4.05 -5.47 -6.66
N ARG A 43 3.06 -6.10 -7.30
CA ARG A 43 3.28 -7.37 -8.03
C ARG A 43 4.25 -7.19 -9.20
N GLU A 44 4.09 -6.13 -9.98
CA GLU A 44 4.99 -5.82 -11.11
C GLU A 44 6.44 -5.60 -10.66
N LEU A 45 6.63 -5.07 -9.45
CA LEU A 45 7.96 -4.87 -8.84
C LEU A 45 8.53 -6.14 -8.17
N GLY A 46 7.78 -7.25 -8.19
CA GLY A 46 8.18 -8.55 -7.67
C GLY A 46 7.94 -8.74 -6.17
N PHE A 47 7.04 -7.95 -5.56
CA PHE A 47 6.62 -8.17 -4.18
C PHE A 47 5.55 -9.26 -4.10
N ASP A 48 5.66 -10.11 -3.09
CA ASP A 48 4.62 -11.10 -2.75
C ASP A 48 3.50 -10.42 -1.96
N VAL A 49 2.54 -9.83 -2.69
CA VAL A 49 1.44 -9.08 -2.09
C VAL A 49 0.44 -9.97 -1.35
N ASP A 50 0.48 -11.29 -1.55
CA ASP A 50 -0.41 -12.22 -0.84
C ASP A 50 0.04 -12.43 0.61
N ARG A 51 1.27 -12.02 0.96
CA ARG A 51 1.77 -11.93 2.34
C ARG A 51 1.29 -10.69 3.10
N LEU A 52 0.60 -9.76 2.44
CA LEU A 52 0.14 -8.53 3.09
C LEU A 52 -0.93 -8.84 4.14
N VAL A 53 -0.68 -8.36 5.37
CA VAL A 53 -1.65 -8.42 6.46
C VAL A 53 -2.51 -7.16 6.44
N TRP A 54 -3.83 -7.34 6.35
CA TRP A 54 -4.78 -6.24 6.39
C TRP A 54 -5.18 -5.90 7.82
N ILE A 55 -4.68 -4.78 8.32
CA ILE A 55 -5.00 -4.31 9.67
C ILE A 55 -6.40 -3.70 9.66
N ARG A 56 -7.27 -4.16 10.56
CA ARG A 56 -8.59 -3.55 10.78
C ARG A 56 -8.40 -2.18 11.42
N GLN A 57 -8.75 -1.13 10.69
CA GLN A 57 -8.74 0.25 11.17
C GLN A 57 -10.15 0.65 11.58
N THR A 58 -10.27 1.32 12.73
CA THR A 58 -11.55 1.87 13.19
C THR A 58 -11.58 3.36 12.85
N PRO A 59 -12.56 3.85 12.06
CA PRO A 59 -12.75 5.28 11.88
C PRO A 59 -12.97 5.95 13.24
N ARG A 60 -12.23 7.02 13.51
CA ARG A 60 -12.42 7.85 14.71
C ARG A 60 -13.64 8.73 14.57
#